data_AF-L0B0K3-F1
#
_entry.id   AF-L0B0K3-F1
#
_cell.length_a   1.000
_cell.length_b   1.000
_cell.length_c   1.000
_cell.angle_alpha   90.00
_cell.angle_beta   90.00
_cell.angle_gamma   90.00
#
_symmetry.space_group_name_H-M   'P 1'
#
loop_
_entity.id
_entity.type
_entity.pdbx_description
1 polymer ?
#
loop_
_entity_poly.entity_id
_entity_poly.type
_entity_poly.pdbx_seq_one_letter_code
_entity_poly.pdbx_strand_id
1 'polypeptide(L)'
;MERREDKTLRYSPRDPDSLLVERYRLSRGEAFYQFFSAGLSFISLSLILVPSALMFYLLAKRPPKGPEKKKLPRILEFSSLNTLLEAEKPTIIFYHTELSLKTKVYRLVLSEILHLYGKDIDIVETKVDVSKESALGSEVKASGGFLFHLLIPGKEPMVANLDNFASVSSFIEQILSLLAQFGIKVTGKSLRKLDLKVSILQKCLALDDPVLHKELETRDDIDDMISQCNRMEYSDDRNTSR
;
A
#
# COMPACT_ATOMS: atom_id res chain seq x y z
N MET A 1 -23.76 80.40 51.32
CA MET A 1 -22.59 79.52 51.44
C MET A 1 -23.13 78.10 51.36
N GLU A 2 -23.13 77.52 50.17
CA GLU A 2 -23.78 76.23 49.89
C GLU A 2 -22.74 75.27 49.32
N ARG A 3 -22.63 74.10 49.94
CA ARG A 3 -21.52 73.14 49.81
C ARG A 3 -21.63 72.40 48.48
N ARG A 4 -20.65 72.52 47.58
CA ARG A 4 -20.48 71.63 46.42
C ARG A 4 -19.95 70.28 46.92
N GLU A 5 -20.73 69.21 46.76
CA GLU A 5 -20.22 67.84 46.90
C GLU A 5 -19.54 67.38 45.62
N ASP A 6 -18.30 66.91 45.76
CA ASP A 6 -17.43 66.48 44.66
C ASP A 6 -17.79 65.05 44.20
N LYS A 7 -18.24 64.91 42.94
CA LYS A 7 -18.73 63.64 42.36
C LYS A 7 -17.62 62.61 42.07
N THR A 8 -16.35 63.00 42.20
CA THR A 8 -15.16 62.20 41.86
C THR A 8 -14.84 61.10 42.88
N LEU A 9 -15.32 61.21 44.12
CA LEU A 9 -15.12 60.21 45.18
C LEU A 9 -15.95 58.92 44.99
N ARG A 10 -16.97 58.94 44.11
CA ARG A 10 -17.94 57.84 44.00
C ARG A 10 -17.37 56.58 43.33
N TYR A 11 -16.43 56.75 42.40
CA TYR A 11 -15.87 55.69 41.56
C TYR A 11 -14.44 55.30 41.94
N SER A 12 -13.89 55.85 43.03
CA SER A 12 -12.54 55.48 43.47
C SER A 12 -12.56 54.09 44.12
N PRO A 13 -11.85 53.09 43.55
CA PRO A 13 -11.79 51.74 44.11
C PRO A 13 -11.12 51.79 45.48
N ARG A 14 -11.70 51.09 46.47
CA ARG A 14 -11.05 50.92 47.78
C ARG A 14 -9.92 49.90 47.74
N ASP A 15 -9.94 49.05 46.72
CA ASP A 15 -8.96 48.00 46.46
C ASP A 15 -8.53 48.11 44.97
N PRO A 16 -7.25 48.41 44.68
CA PRO A 16 -6.78 48.59 43.31
C PRO A 16 -6.84 47.30 42.46
N ASP A 17 -6.97 46.14 43.09
CA ASP A 17 -6.99 44.84 42.39
C ASP A 17 -8.41 44.36 42.05
N SER A 18 -9.46 45.12 42.41
CA SER A 18 -10.83 44.76 42.08
C SER A 18 -11.21 45.22 40.67
N LEU A 19 -11.46 44.28 39.77
CA LEU A 19 -11.95 44.54 38.40
C LEU A 19 -13.43 44.98 38.36
N LEU A 20 -14.12 44.99 39.50
CA LEU A 20 -15.55 45.24 39.59
C LEU A 20 -15.87 46.22 40.73
N VAL A 21 -16.57 47.31 40.42
CA VAL A 21 -17.06 48.27 41.42
C VAL A 21 -18.15 47.63 42.29
N GLU A 22 -18.11 47.86 43.60
CA GLU A 22 -19.07 47.29 44.54
C GLU A 22 -20.52 47.73 44.26
N ARG A 23 -21.45 46.76 44.28
CA ARG A 23 -22.86 46.91 43.83
C ARG A 23 -23.65 48.01 44.52
N TYR A 24 -23.33 48.39 45.76
CA TYR A 24 -24.08 49.41 46.50
C TYR A 24 -23.75 50.85 46.07
N ARG A 25 -22.71 51.03 45.24
CA ARG A 25 -22.30 52.35 44.71
C ARG A 25 -22.80 52.62 43.30
N LEU A 26 -23.29 51.60 42.61
CA LEU A 26 -23.75 51.68 41.22
C LEU A 26 -25.25 51.99 41.18
N SER A 27 -25.66 52.86 40.26
CA SER A 27 -27.07 52.97 39.91
C SER A 27 -27.54 51.66 39.23
N ARG A 28 -28.86 51.40 39.25
CA ARG A 28 -29.43 50.18 38.64
C ARG A 28 -29.01 49.99 37.17
N GLY A 29 -28.84 51.09 36.43
CA GLY A 29 -28.38 51.04 35.03
C GLY A 29 -26.90 50.65 34.89
N GLU A 30 -26.03 51.18 35.75
CA GLU A 30 -24.58 50.88 35.70
C GLU A 30 -24.28 49.44 36.14
N ALA A 31 -25.01 48.94 37.14
CA ALA A 31 -24.90 47.54 37.56
C ALA A 31 -25.34 46.57 36.44
N PHE A 32 -26.33 46.96 35.64
CA PHE A 32 -26.77 46.19 34.47
C PHE A 32 -25.71 46.16 33.37
N TYR A 33 -25.07 47.29 33.08
CA TYR A 33 -23.98 47.36 32.09
C TYR A 33 -22.74 46.55 32.50
N GLN A 34 -22.34 46.62 33.76
CA GLN A 34 -21.18 45.85 34.26
C GLN A 34 -21.45 44.34 34.25
N PHE A 35 -22.69 43.91 34.47
CA PHE A 35 -23.08 42.50 34.34
C PHE A 35 -23.09 42.04 32.88
N PHE A 36 -23.59 42.86 31.96
CA PHE A 36 -23.62 42.53 30.53
C PHE A 36 -22.23 42.52 29.88
N SER A 37 -21.34 43.46 30.22
CA SER A 37 -20.00 43.51 29.60
C SER A 37 -19.14 42.30 30.01
N ALA A 38 -19.28 41.81 31.24
CA ALA A 38 -18.58 40.61 31.70
C ALA A 38 -19.16 39.31 31.09
N GLY A 39 -20.48 39.24 30.89
CA GLY A 39 -21.15 38.06 30.34
C GLY A 39 -20.97 37.88 28.82
N LEU A 40 -20.96 38.97 28.05
CA LEU A 40 -20.83 38.94 26.58
C LEU A 40 -19.48 38.39 26.10
N SER A 41 -18.40 38.64 26.85
CA SER A 41 -17.06 38.12 26.51
C SER A 41 -16.96 36.59 26.55
N PHE A 42 -17.72 35.93 27.43
CA PHE A 42 -17.76 34.46 27.48
C PHE A 42 -18.56 33.87 26.32
N ILE A 43 -19.69 34.48 25.97
CA ILE A 43 -20.55 34.01 24.88
C ILE A 43 -19.83 34.12 23.53
N SER A 44 -19.08 35.21 23.29
CA SER A 44 -18.28 35.36 22.07
C SER A 44 -17.15 34.33 21.96
N LEU A 45 -16.51 33.98 23.07
CA LEU A 45 -15.42 32.99 23.07
C LEU A 45 -15.97 31.59 22.77
N SER A 46 -17.12 31.23 23.36
CA SER A 46 -17.75 29.93 23.13
C SER A 46 -18.27 29.76 21.70
N LEU A 47 -18.81 30.82 21.08
CA LEU A 47 -19.28 30.79 19.70
C LEU A 47 -18.17 30.56 18.66
N ILE A 48 -16.92 30.89 18.98
CA ILE A 48 -15.77 30.64 18.11
C ILE A 48 -15.12 29.29 18.41
N LEU A 49 -14.95 28.94 19.69
CA LEU A 49 -14.26 27.70 20.06
C LEU A 49 -15.04 26.43 19.68
N VAL A 50 -16.37 26.43 19.81
CA VAL A 50 -17.18 25.22 19.59
C VAL A 50 -17.19 24.79 18.11
N PRO A 51 -17.42 25.70 17.13
CA PRO A 51 -17.35 25.33 15.71
C PRO A 51 -15.93 24.93 15.29
N SER A 52 -14.90 25.60 15.80
CA SER A 52 -13.51 25.26 15.50
C SER A 52 -13.14 23.89 16.05
N ALA A 53 -13.45 23.59 17.30
CA ALA A 53 -13.20 22.29 17.91
C ALA A 53 -13.98 21.17 17.20
N LEU A 54 -15.22 21.43 16.77
CA LEU A 54 -16.00 20.49 15.98
C LEU A 54 -15.38 20.25 14.60
N MET A 55 -14.87 21.29 13.93
CA MET A 55 -14.16 21.17 12.66
C MET A 55 -12.85 20.37 12.81
N PHE A 56 -12.06 20.63 13.86
CA PHE A 56 -10.87 19.86 14.17
C PHE A 56 -11.21 18.41 14.53
N TYR A 57 -12.30 18.16 15.26
CA TYR A 57 -12.77 16.82 15.57
C TYR A 57 -13.21 16.06 14.31
N LEU A 58 -13.92 16.71 13.38
CA LEU A 58 -14.33 16.11 12.10
C LEU A 58 -13.13 15.88 11.15
N LEU A 59 -12.12 16.75 11.17
CA LEU A 59 -10.87 16.56 10.42
C LEU A 59 -10.01 15.43 11.01
N ALA A 60 -9.96 15.32 12.34
CA ALA A 60 -9.22 14.26 13.04
C ALA A 60 -9.93 12.90 12.98
N LYS A 61 -11.25 12.88 12.80
CA LYS A 61 -12.06 11.68 12.52
C LYS A 61 -12.03 11.22 11.06
N ARG A 62 -11.16 11.78 10.22
CA ARG A 62 -10.83 11.06 8.99
C ARG A 62 -10.26 9.71 9.41
N PRO A 63 -10.87 8.58 9.01
CA PRO A 63 -10.26 7.29 9.26
C PRO A 63 -8.82 7.38 8.74
N PRO A 64 -7.83 6.84 9.46
CA PRO A 64 -6.48 6.77 8.92
C PRO A 64 -6.64 6.20 7.52
N LYS A 65 -6.22 6.95 6.50
CA LYS A 65 -6.04 6.38 5.16
C LYS A 65 -5.12 5.20 5.42
N GLY A 66 -5.70 4.00 5.47
CA GLY A 66 -4.93 2.77 5.48
C GLY A 66 -3.92 2.88 4.33
N PRO A 67 -2.74 2.27 4.46
CA PRO A 67 -1.72 2.37 3.43
C PRO A 67 -2.40 2.13 2.09
N GLU A 68 -2.39 3.15 1.22
CA GLU A 68 -2.88 3.02 -0.15
C GLU A 68 -2.15 1.80 -0.70
N LYS A 69 -2.87 0.69 -0.92
CA LYS A 69 -2.30 -0.53 -1.48
C LYS A 69 -1.66 -0.08 -2.79
N LYS A 70 -0.33 0.01 -2.81
CA LYS A 70 0.42 0.43 -4.00
C LYS A 70 0.05 -0.58 -5.07
N LYS A 71 -0.72 -0.13 -6.07
CA LYS A 71 -1.13 -0.98 -7.17
C LYS A 71 0.15 -1.47 -7.83
N LEU A 72 0.39 -2.78 -7.74
CA LEU A 72 1.58 -3.40 -8.33
C LEU A 72 1.63 -3.06 -9.82
N PRO A 73 2.82 -2.81 -10.38
CA PRO A 73 2.96 -2.59 -11.81
C PRO A 73 2.43 -3.82 -12.54
N ARG A 74 1.60 -3.58 -13.56
CA ARG A 74 0.92 -4.65 -14.29
C ARG A 74 1.88 -5.24 -15.31
N ILE A 75 1.98 -6.57 -15.34
CA ILE A 75 2.67 -7.30 -16.40
C ILE A 75 1.94 -7.02 -17.72
N LEU A 76 2.70 -6.75 -18.79
CA LEU A 76 2.13 -6.46 -20.10
C LEU A 76 1.73 -7.78 -20.78
N GLU A 77 0.48 -7.85 -21.24
CA GLU A 77 0.00 -8.93 -22.09
C GLU A 77 0.32 -8.58 -23.54
N PHE A 78 0.97 -9.49 -24.27
CA PHE A 78 1.30 -9.26 -25.68
C PHE A 78 0.77 -10.40 -26.56
N SER A 79 0.33 -10.01 -27.76
CA SER A 79 -0.26 -10.89 -28.76
C SER A 79 0.73 -11.38 -29.81
N SER A 80 1.91 -10.76 -29.93
CA SER A 80 2.92 -11.13 -30.93
C SER A 80 4.37 -10.95 -30.46
N LEU A 81 5.15 -12.02 -30.52
CA LEU A 81 6.59 -12.07 -30.24
C LEU A 81 7.40 -11.07 -31.08
N ASN A 82 6.95 -10.71 -32.28
CA ASN A 82 7.66 -9.77 -33.16
C ASN A 82 7.79 -8.38 -32.54
N THR A 83 6.81 -7.97 -31.72
CA THR A 83 6.87 -6.70 -30.99
C THR A 83 7.89 -6.72 -29.85
N LEU A 84 8.30 -7.90 -29.39
CA LEU A 84 9.32 -8.05 -28.37
C LEU A 84 10.73 -7.98 -28.96
N LEU A 85 10.93 -8.38 -30.23
CA LEU A 85 12.26 -8.35 -30.87
C LEU A 85 12.83 -6.93 -30.99
N GLU A 86 11.99 -5.91 -30.92
CA GLU A 86 12.37 -4.49 -30.91
C GLU A 86 12.56 -3.93 -29.48
N ALA A 87 12.47 -4.77 -28.45
CA ALA A 87 12.61 -4.33 -27.06
C ALA A 87 13.99 -3.70 -26.82
N GLU A 88 14.02 -2.56 -26.15
CA GLU A 88 15.25 -1.88 -25.77
C GLU A 88 15.86 -2.44 -24.48
N LYS A 89 15.09 -3.23 -23.74
CA LYS A 89 15.47 -3.79 -22.44
C LYS A 89 15.38 -5.32 -22.42
N PRO A 90 16.20 -5.98 -21.58
CA PRO A 90 15.99 -7.37 -21.22
C PRO A 90 14.55 -7.62 -20.79
N THR A 91 13.91 -8.59 -21.40
CA THR A 91 12.48 -8.85 -21.18
C THR A 91 12.27 -10.29 -20.73
N ILE A 92 11.72 -10.48 -19.54
CA ILE A 92 11.28 -11.79 -19.05
C ILE A 92 9.92 -12.09 -19.65
N ILE A 93 9.81 -13.20 -20.37
CA ILE A 93 8.59 -13.66 -21.00
C ILE A 93 8.03 -14.84 -20.21
N PHE A 94 6.85 -14.67 -19.64
CA PHE A 94 6.12 -15.71 -18.92
C PHE A 94 5.03 -16.30 -19.81
N TYR A 95 5.20 -17.55 -20.22
CA TYR A 95 4.19 -18.28 -21.00
C TYR A 95 3.40 -19.19 -20.07
N HIS A 96 2.09 -19.26 -20.29
CA HIS A 96 1.23 -20.19 -19.55
C HIS A 96 0.06 -20.68 -20.41
N THR A 97 -0.42 -21.89 -20.16
CA THR A 97 -1.60 -22.44 -20.86
C THR A 97 -2.91 -21.99 -20.23
N GLU A 98 -2.93 -21.91 -18.90
CA GLU A 98 -4.13 -21.66 -18.11
C GLU A 98 -3.83 -20.82 -16.86
N LEU A 99 -4.90 -20.25 -16.29
CA LEU A 99 -4.86 -19.51 -15.03
C LEU A 99 -5.14 -20.50 -13.90
N SER A 100 -4.08 -21.12 -13.39
CA SER A 100 -4.12 -21.93 -12.16
C SER A 100 -3.64 -21.09 -10.99
N LEU A 101 -3.89 -21.55 -9.76
CA LEU A 101 -3.34 -20.93 -8.56
C LEU A 101 -1.81 -20.77 -8.63
N LYS A 102 -1.13 -21.78 -9.19
CA LYS A 102 0.31 -21.76 -9.41
C LYS A 102 0.73 -20.62 -10.35
N THR A 103 0.11 -20.51 -11.54
CA THR A 103 0.45 -19.43 -12.49
C THR A 103 0.06 -18.06 -11.95
N LYS A 104 -1.02 -17.96 -11.16
CA LYS A 104 -1.38 -16.75 -10.44
C LYS A 104 -0.29 -16.29 -9.47
N VAL A 105 0.26 -17.21 -8.66
CA VAL A 105 1.36 -16.88 -7.73
C VAL A 105 2.59 -16.41 -8.49
N TYR A 106 2.96 -17.08 -9.59
CA TYR A 106 4.04 -16.62 -10.46
C TYR A 106 3.81 -15.19 -10.96
N ARG A 107 2.61 -14.86 -11.46
CA ARG A 107 2.28 -13.49 -11.91
C ARG A 107 2.41 -12.45 -10.81
N LEU A 108 1.97 -12.76 -9.59
CA LEU A 108 2.10 -11.83 -8.47
C LEU A 108 3.58 -11.61 -8.11
N VAL A 109 4.38 -12.67 -8.10
CA VAL A 109 5.82 -12.58 -7.81
C VAL A 109 6.55 -11.78 -8.88
N LEU A 110 6.26 -12.03 -10.16
CA LEU A 110 6.78 -11.26 -11.29
C LEU A 110 6.39 -9.78 -11.20
N SER A 111 5.18 -9.45 -10.75
CA SER A 111 4.75 -8.06 -10.54
C SER A 111 5.57 -7.35 -9.46
N GLU A 112 5.93 -8.06 -8.39
CA GLU A 112 6.86 -7.56 -7.36
C GLU A 112 8.29 -7.41 -7.91
N ILE A 113 8.78 -8.36 -8.70
CA ILE A 113 10.08 -8.23 -9.39
C ILE A 113 10.09 -6.99 -10.28
N LEU A 114 9.03 -6.76 -11.06
CA LEU A 114 8.87 -5.58 -11.91
C LEU A 114 8.89 -4.29 -11.07
N HIS A 115 8.35 -4.29 -9.86
CA HIS A 115 8.46 -3.15 -8.95
C HIS A 115 9.90 -2.89 -8.48
N LEU A 116 10.71 -3.95 -8.33
CA LEU A 116 12.08 -3.87 -7.80
C LEU A 116 13.13 -3.64 -8.91
N TYR A 117 12.89 -4.14 -10.11
CA TYR A 117 13.83 -4.17 -11.25
C TYR A 117 13.30 -3.52 -12.53
N GLY A 118 12.05 -3.04 -12.56
CA GLY A 118 11.36 -2.52 -13.76
C GLY A 118 12.00 -1.31 -14.44
N LYS A 119 13.03 -0.73 -13.82
CA LYS A 119 13.87 0.27 -14.48
C LYS A 119 14.68 -0.36 -15.62
N ASP A 120 15.23 -1.54 -15.38
CA ASP A 120 16.27 -2.17 -16.21
C ASP A 120 15.78 -3.46 -16.88
N ILE A 121 14.70 -4.08 -16.39
CA ILE A 121 14.12 -5.32 -16.92
C ILE A 121 12.63 -5.11 -17.15
N ASP A 122 12.12 -5.54 -18.30
CA ASP A 122 10.69 -5.62 -18.57
C ASP A 122 10.18 -7.04 -18.31
N ILE A 123 8.89 -7.15 -18.00
CA ILE A 123 8.22 -8.44 -17.79
C ILE A 123 6.91 -8.45 -18.56
N VAL A 124 6.73 -9.51 -19.33
CA VAL A 124 5.60 -9.70 -20.21
C VAL A 124 5.01 -11.09 -20.02
N GLU A 125 3.71 -11.22 -20.17
CA GLU A 125 2.99 -12.49 -20.09
C GLU A 125 2.23 -12.79 -21.36
N THR A 126 2.13 -14.07 -21.70
CA THR A 126 1.33 -14.50 -22.84
C THR A 126 0.69 -15.87 -22.59
N LYS A 127 -0.57 -15.96 -22.97
CA LYS A 127 -1.31 -17.22 -22.91
C LYS A 127 -1.05 -18.02 -24.19
N VAL A 128 -0.53 -19.23 -24.03
CA VAL A 128 -0.24 -20.13 -25.16
C VAL A 128 -1.40 -21.08 -25.38
N ASP A 129 -1.94 -21.05 -26.59
CA ASP A 129 -2.96 -21.99 -27.04
C ASP A 129 -2.29 -23.30 -27.48
N VAL A 130 -2.29 -24.28 -26.58
CA VAL A 130 -1.73 -25.62 -26.83
C VAL A 130 -2.60 -26.51 -27.72
N SER A 131 -3.81 -26.07 -28.08
CA SER A 131 -4.63 -26.79 -29.06
C SER A 131 -4.08 -26.66 -30.49
N LYS A 132 -3.26 -25.62 -30.72
CA LYS A 132 -2.53 -25.42 -31.97
C LYS A 132 -1.20 -26.16 -31.88
N GLU A 133 -0.96 -27.09 -32.81
CA GLU A 133 0.35 -27.74 -32.95
C GLU A 133 1.41 -26.67 -33.26
N SER A 134 2.16 -26.29 -32.23
CA SER A 134 3.26 -25.35 -32.30
C SER A 134 4.38 -25.87 -31.40
N ALA A 135 5.63 -25.63 -31.81
CA ALA A 135 6.80 -26.04 -31.03
C ALA A 135 6.75 -25.43 -29.61
N LEU A 136 6.37 -24.16 -29.51
CA LEU A 136 6.17 -23.46 -28.24
C LEU A 136 5.06 -24.10 -27.40
N GLY A 137 3.91 -24.44 -27.99
CA GLY A 137 2.82 -25.11 -27.27
C GLY A 137 3.24 -26.46 -26.70
N SER A 138 3.99 -27.24 -27.47
CA SER A 138 4.56 -28.52 -27.03
C SER A 138 5.57 -28.34 -25.90
N GLU A 139 6.43 -27.33 -25.99
CA GLU A 139 7.44 -27.01 -24.95
C GLU A 139 6.76 -26.58 -23.64
N VAL A 140 5.81 -25.64 -23.69
CA VAL A 140 5.05 -25.20 -22.51
C VAL A 140 4.33 -26.38 -21.85
N LYS A 141 3.75 -27.27 -22.65
CA LYS A 141 3.09 -28.47 -22.14
C LYS A 141 4.08 -29.43 -21.47
N ALA A 142 5.26 -29.64 -22.08
CA ALA A 142 6.32 -30.47 -21.53
C ALA A 142 6.88 -29.91 -20.20
N SER A 143 6.91 -28.58 -20.05
CA SER A 143 7.33 -27.89 -18.82
C SER A 143 6.28 -27.85 -17.70
N GLY A 144 5.14 -28.52 -17.89
CA GLY A 144 4.07 -28.57 -16.89
C GLY A 144 3.08 -27.41 -16.94
N GLY A 145 2.90 -26.80 -18.12
CA GLY A 145 1.85 -25.80 -18.39
C GLY A 145 2.30 -24.34 -18.30
N PHE A 146 3.57 -24.09 -17.98
CA PHE A 146 4.17 -22.75 -18.01
C PHE A 146 5.68 -22.83 -18.22
N LEU A 147 6.28 -21.75 -18.75
CA LEU A 147 7.73 -21.62 -18.89
C LEU A 147 8.17 -20.15 -18.88
N PHE A 148 9.47 -19.93 -18.70
CA PHE A 148 10.09 -18.62 -18.72
C PHE A 148 11.18 -18.53 -19.80
N HIS A 149 11.13 -17.47 -20.60
CA HIS A 149 12.25 -17.09 -21.46
C HIS A 149 12.78 -15.71 -21.06
N LEU A 150 14.06 -15.46 -21.32
CA LEU A 150 14.66 -14.14 -21.28
C LEU A 150 14.97 -13.71 -22.71
N LEU A 151 14.37 -12.62 -23.15
CA LEU A 151 14.81 -11.93 -24.35
C LEU A 151 15.91 -10.94 -23.98
N ILE A 152 17.07 -11.09 -24.61
CA ILE A 152 18.21 -10.19 -24.47
C ILE A 152 18.25 -9.30 -25.72
N PRO A 153 18.10 -7.97 -25.57
CA PRO A 153 18.09 -7.06 -26.70
C PRO A 153 19.49 -6.93 -27.32
N GLY A 154 19.54 -6.69 -28.63
CA GLY A 154 20.79 -6.54 -29.36
C GLY A 154 20.53 -6.36 -30.85
N LYS A 155 21.61 -6.22 -31.64
CA LYS A 155 21.49 -6.22 -33.12
C LYS A 155 20.85 -7.51 -33.64
N GLU A 156 21.15 -8.61 -32.95
CA GLU A 156 20.49 -9.90 -33.11
C GLU A 156 19.94 -10.28 -31.74
N PRO A 157 18.62 -10.14 -31.50
CA PRO A 157 18.03 -10.46 -30.22
C PRO A 157 18.20 -11.95 -29.90
N MET A 158 18.56 -12.27 -28.66
CA MET A 158 18.73 -13.65 -28.21
C MET A 158 17.62 -14.04 -27.25
N VAL A 159 17.10 -15.25 -27.39
CA VAL A 159 16.15 -15.83 -26.42
C VAL A 159 16.88 -16.93 -25.66
N ALA A 160 16.88 -16.83 -24.33
CA ALA A 160 17.43 -17.83 -23.43
C ALA A 160 16.32 -18.47 -22.60
N ASN A 161 16.41 -19.77 -22.37
CA ASN A 161 15.51 -20.48 -21.47
C ASN A 161 15.91 -20.17 -20.02
N LEU A 162 14.91 -19.89 -19.18
CA LEU A 162 15.09 -19.70 -17.75
C LEU A 162 14.46 -20.86 -16.99
N ASP A 163 15.09 -21.23 -15.88
CA ASP A 163 14.54 -22.27 -15.03
C ASP A 163 13.38 -21.74 -14.20
N ASN A 164 12.49 -22.66 -13.80
CA ASN A 164 11.50 -22.35 -12.79
C ASN A 164 12.19 -21.99 -11.49
N PHE A 165 11.78 -20.88 -10.88
CA PHE A 165 12.49 -20.39 -9.72
C PHE A 165 12.22 -21.21 -8.45
N ALA A 166 13.28 -21.73 -7.83
CA ALA A 166 13.23 -22.28 -6.47
C ALA A 166 13.09 -21.15 -5.43
N SER A 167 13.80 -20.05 -5.64
CA SER A 167 13.68 -18.78 -4.93
C SER A 167 13.74 -17.62 -5.91
N VAL A 168 13.23 -16.45 -5.52
CA VAL A 168 13.28 -15.26 -6.37
C VAL A 168 14.72 -14.77 -6.53
N SER A 169 15.54 -14.83 -5.47
CA SER A 169 16.95 -14.48 -5.57
C SER A 169 17.69 -15.35 -6.59
N SER A 170 17.57 -16.67 -6.53
CA SER A 170 18.28 -17.56 -7.46
C SER A 170 17.87 -17.32 -8.92
N PHE A 171 16.60 -16.99 -9.16
CA PHE A 171 16.09 -16.66 -10.49
C PHE A 171 16.66 -15.36 -11.05
N ILE A 172 16.68 -14.32 -10.22
CA ILE A 172 17.27 -13.05 -10.60
C ILE A 172 18.78 -13.20 -10.77
N GLU A 173 19.47 -13.95 -9.93
CA GLU A 173 20.90 -14.23 -10.11
C GLU A 173 21.19 -14.94 -11.44
N GLN A 174 20.37 -15.92 -11.86
CA GLN A 174 20.48 -16.55 -13.18
C GLN A 174 20.36 -15.49 -14.30
N ILE A 175 19.34 -14.62 -14.23
CA ILE A 175 19.13 -13.56 -15.22
C ILE A 175 20.32 -12.58 -15.23
N LEU A 176 20.78 -12.12 -14.07
CA LEU A 176 21.91 -11.20 -13.96
C LEU A 176 23.20 -11.80 -14.51
N SER A 177 23.45 -13.08 -14.23
CA SER A 177 24.60 -13.81 -14.75
C SER A 177 24.56 -13.91 -16.27
N LEU A 178 23.40 -14.22 -16.85
CA LEU A 178 23.21 -14.24 -18.30
C LEU A 178 23.44 -12.85 -18.91
N LEU A 179 22.79 -11.82 -18.38
CA LEU A 179 22.90 -10.45 -18.89
C LEU A 179 24.33 -9.88 -18.79
N ALA A 180 25.08 -10.27 -17.75
CA ALA A 180 26.47 -9.87 -17.59
C ALA A 180 27.37 -10.36 -18.72
N GLN A 181 27.08 -11.53 -19.32
CA GLN A 181 27.81 -12.05 -20.48
C GLN A 181 27.66 -11.16 -21.72
N PHE A 182 26.56 -10.41 -21.79
CA PHE A 182 26.28 -9.44 -22.86
C PHE A 182 26.68 -8.01 -22.47
N GLY A 183 27.34 -7.82 -21.32
CA GLY A 183 27.74 -6.51 -20.82
C GLY A 183 26.58 -5.63 -20.33
N ILE A 184 25.38 -6.22 -20.16
CA ILE A 184 24.19 -5.50 -19.68
C ILE A 184 24.23 -5.47 -18.15
N LYS A 185 24.22 -4.25 -17.59
CA LYS A 185 24.19 -4.03 -16.15
C LYS A 185 22.78 -3.73 -15.69
N VAL A 186 22.30 -4.52 -14.74
CA VAL A 186 21.00 -4.36 -14.11
C VAL A 186 21.21 -3.98 -12.65
N THR A 187 20.44 -3.01 -12.19
CA THR A 187 20.41 -2.53 -10.80
C THR A 187 19.05 -2.83 -10.19
N GLY A 188 19.05 -3.35 -8.97
CA GLY A 188 17.82 -3.74 -8.30
C GLY A 188 17.89 -3.53 -6.79
N LYS A 189 16.74 -3.74 -6.16
CA LYS A 189 16.56 -3.67 -4.71
C LYS A 189 16.69 -5.06 -4.09
N SER A 190 16.88 -5.10 -2.77
CA SER A 190 16.96 -6.37 -2.03
C SER A 190 15.71 -7.24 -2.23
N LEU A 191 15.93 -8.51 -2.60
CA LEU A 191 14.90 -9.53 -2.81
C LEU A 191 14.50 -10.27 -1.53
N ARG A 192 15.24 -10.07 -0.42
CA ARG A 192 15.09 -10.87 0.81
C ARG A 192 13.65 -10.94 1.35
N LYS A 193 12.92 -9.82 1.29
CA LYS A 193 11.51 -9.79 1.73
C LYS A 193 10.61 -10.61 0.80
N LEU A 194 10.86 -10.54 -0.50
CA LEU A 194 10.08 -11.26 -1.50
C LEU A 194 10.37 -12.77 -1.44
N ASP A 195 11.62 -13.18 -1.23
CA ASP A 195 11.95 -14.59 -1.00
C ASP A 195 11.23 -15.17 0.22
N LEU A 196 11.19 -14.41 1.32
CA LEU A 196 10.47 -14.85 2.52
C LEU A 196 8.97 -15.04 2.22
N LYS A 197 8.36 -14.07 1.52
CA LYS A 197 6.96 -14.15 1.09
C LYS A 197 6.70 -15.38 0.22
N VAL A 198 7.55 -15.64 -0.77
CA VAL A 198 7.45 -16.80 -1.66
C VAL A 198 7.64 -18.10 -0.91
N SER A 199 8.59 -18.17 0.03
CA SER A 199 8.81 -19.37 0.85
C SER A 199 7.59 -19.72 1.71
N ILE A 200 6.92 -18.72 2.30
CA ILE A 200 5.67 -18.95 3.05
C ILE A 200 4.57 -19.46 2.12
N LEU A 201 4.40 -18.83 0.95
CA LEU A 201 3.41 -19.27 -0.03
C LEU A 201 3.69 -20.69 -0.54
N GLN A 202 4.93 -21.04 -0.84
CA GLN A 202 5.30 -22.38 -1.29
C GLN A 202 4.95 -23.44 -0.24
N LYS A 203 5.27 -23.18 1.05
CA LYS A 203 4.90 -24.09 2.15
C LYS A 203 3.38 -24.22 2.28
N CYS A 204 2.67 -23.11 2.18
CA CYS A 204 1.21 -23.05 2.25
C CYS A 204 0.53 -23.82 1.10
N LEU A 205 1.02 -23.67 -0.13
CA LEU A 205 0.50 -24.39 -1.30
C LEU A 205 0.82 -25.89 -1.27
N ALA A 206 1.86 -26.28 -0.52
CA ALA A 206 2.18 -27.69 -0.29
C ALA A 206 1.26 -28.35 0.73
N LEU A 207 0.47 -27.58 1.49
CA LEU A 207 -0.64 -28.11 2.27
C LEU A 207 -1.74 -28.50 1.27
N ASP A 208 -2.05 -29.79 1.18
CA ASP A 208 -3.08 -30.35 0.29
C ASP A 208 -4.49 -30.05 0.81
N ASP A 209 -4.77 -28.77 1.10
CA ASP A 209 -6.04 -28.27 1.62
C ASP A 209 -6.83 -27.59 0.51
N PRO A 210 -7.91 -28.22 0.00
CA PRO A 210 -8.70 -27.68 -1.10
C PRO A 210 -9.51 -26.43 -0.71
N VAL A 211 -9.83 -26.24 0.57
CA VAL A 211 -10.55 -25.06 1.06
C VAL A 211 -9.61 -23.86 1.00
N LEU A 212 -8.39 -24.04 1.51
CA LEU A 212 -7.35 -23.01 1.45
C LEU A 212 -7.01 -22.64 0.00
N HIS A 213 -6.83 -23.63 -0.88
CA HIS A 213 -6.50 -23.37 -2.28
C HIS A 213 -7.58 -22.53 -2.96
N LYS A 214 -8.87 -22.85 -2.73
CA LYS A 214 -10.00 -22.07 -3.25
C LYS A 214 -10.04 -20.65 -2.69
N GLU A 215 -9.71 -20.45 -1.41
CA GLU A 215 -9.63 -19.11 -0.84
C GLU A 215 -8.50 -18.29 -1.48
N LEU A 216 -7.35 -18.91 -1.72
CA LEU A 216 -6.18 -18.28 -2.34
C LEU A 216 -6.45 -17.89 -3.80
N GLU A 217 -7.23 -18.67 -4.54
CA GLU A 217 -7.62 -18.35 -5.93
C GLU A 217 -8.37 -17.01 -6.05
N THR A 218 -9.07 -16.58 -4.99
CA THR A 218 -9.81 -15.31 -4.98
C THR A 218 -8.95 -14.08 -4.66
N ARG A 219 -7.66 -14.26 -4.31
CA ARG A 219 -6.78 -13.18 -3.83
C ARG A 219 -5.84 -12.67 -4.91
N ASP A 220 -5.76 -11.36 -5.09
CA ASP A 220 -4.95 -10.72 -6.14
C ASP A 220 -3.69 -10.01 -5.59
N ASP A 221 -3.29 -10.34 -4.37
CA ASP A 221 -2.18 -9.70 -3.66
C ASP A 221 -1.42 -10.73 -2.81
N ILE A 222 -0.08 -10.69 -2.86
CA ILE A 222 0.78 -11.65 -2.15
C ILE A 222 0.59 -11.55 -0.64
N ASP A 223 0.49 -10.33 -0.09
CA ASP A 223 0.35 -10.14 1.35
C ASP A 223 -1.01 -10.63 1.83
N ASP A 224 -2.07 -10.42 1.04
CA ASP A 224 -3.39 -11.00 1.32
C ASP A 224 -3.35 -12.54 1.28
N MET A 225 -2.67 -13.16 0.30
CA MET A 225 -2.50 -14.62 0.24
C MET A 225 -1.76 -15.16 1.46
N ILE A 226 -0.63 -14.54 1.83
CA ILE A 226 0.14 -14.92 3.02
C ILE A 226 -0.70 -14.80 4.29
N SER A 227 -1.53 -13.76 4.40
CA SER A 227 -2.40 -13.58 5.55
C SER A 227 -3.40 -14.74 5.73
N GLN A 228 -3.85 -15.39 4.65
CA GLN A 228 -4.72 -16.57 4.74
C GLN A 228 -3.92 -17.81 5.13
N CYS A 229 -2.74 -18.00 4.53
CA CYS A 229 -1.83 -19.09 4.91
C CYS A 229 -1.55 -19.11 6.42
N ASN A 230 -1.24 -17.94 6.99
CA ASN A 230 -0.95 -17.83 8.42
C ASN A 230 -2.19 -18.03 9.31
N ARG A 231 -3.41 -17.77 8.81
CA ARG A 231 -4.64 -18.01 9.60
C ARG A 231 -4.92 -19.49 9.79
N MET A 232 -4.60 -20.32 8.79
CA MET A 232 -4.82 -21.77 8.85
C MET A 232 -3.88 -22.46 9.84
N GLU A 233 -2.61 -22.01 9.92
CA GLU A 233 -1.61 -22.53 10.87
C GLU A 233 -2.07 -22.34 12.34
N TYR A 234 -2.75 -21.22 12.64
CA TYR A 234 -3.29 -20.93 13.99
C TYR A 234 -4.61 -21.64 14.35
N SER A 235 -5.30 -22.23 13.37
CA SER A 235 -6.50 -23.04 13.62
C SER A 235 -6.16 -24.49 13.99
N ASP A 236 -5.03 -25.01 13.49
CA ASP A 236 -4.63 -26.40 13.73
C ASP A 236 -4.03 -26.58 15.13
N ASP A 237 -3.27 -25.60 15.63
CA ASP A 237 -2.72 -25.59 16.99
C ASP A 237 -3.78 -25.55 18.10
N ARG A 238 -5.02 -25.17 17.80
CA ARG A 238 -6.13 -25.17 18.77
C ARG A 238 -6.85 -26.50 18.88
N ASN A 239 -6.69 -27.40 17.91
CA ASN A 239 -7.37 -28.71 17.93
C ASN A 239 -6.52 -29.83 18.54
N THR A 240 -5.23 -29.60 18.80
CA THR A 240 -4.32 -30.58 19.44
C THR A 240 -4.19 -30.42 20.95
N SER A 241 -4.90 -29.45 21.55
CA SER A 241 -4.91 -29.20 23.01
C SER A 241 -6.22 -29.61 23.72
N ARG A 242 -6.92 -30.65 23.24
CA ARG A 242 -8.05 -31.25 23.95
C ARG A 242 -7.85 -32.73 24.22
#